data_AF-A0A6G2FYC9-F1
#
_entry.id   AF-A0A6G2FYC9-F1
#
_cell.length_a   1.000
_cell.length_b   1.000
_cell.length_c   1.000
_cell.angle_alpha   90.00
_cell.angle_beta   90.00
_cell.angle_gamma   90.00
#
_symmetry.space_group_name_H-M   'P 1'
#
loop_
_entity.id
_entity.type
_entity.pdbx_description
1 polymer ?
#
loop_
_entity_poly.entity_id
_entity_poly.type
_entity_poly.pdbx_seq_one_letter_code
_entity_poly.pdbx_strand_id
1 'polypeptide(L)'
;MCADHDADGSICNACDSRFAAVLTFACTACKFDWRSPSYAAVSHHPALVAFYFDRGVEHVPATWDGLRRGLDWREEVLTTDPPAVRVTAAHGPDRLAFVVDAAGSVASVTERSVGQQ
;
A
#
# COMPACT_ATOMS: atom_id res chain seq x y z
N MET A 1 -2.75 -12.38 5.56
CA MET A 1 -2.53 -12.43 4.11
C MET A 1 -2.94 -13.81 3.63
N CYS A 2 -3.61 -13.91 2.48
CA CYS A 2 -3.83 -15.20 1.80
C CYS A 2 -3.03 -15.22 0.50
N ALA A 3 -2.55 -16.39 0.08
CA ALA A 3 -1.78 -16.53 -1.16
C ALA A 3 -2.65 -16.26 -2.40
N ASP A 4 -3.91 -16.70 -2.36
CA ASP A 4 -4.88 -16.56 -3.45
C ASP A 4 -5.77 -15.32 -3.27
N HIS A 5 -5.17 -14.19 -2.88
CA HIS A 5 -5.94 -12.96 -2.68
C HIS A 5 -6.51 -12.44 -3.99
N ASP A 6 -7.81 -12.14 -4.00
CA ASP A 6 -8.46 -11.51 -5.14
C ASP A 6 -8.10 -10.01 -5.19
N ALA A 7 -7.55 -9.57 -6.32
CA ALA A 7 -7.10 -8.20 -6.53
C ALA A 7 -8.18 -7.30 -7.18
N ASP A 8 -9.43 -7.77 -7.29
CA ASP A 8 -10.55 -7.01 -7.85
C ASP A 8 -11.00 -5.82 -6.98
N GLY A 9 -10.47 -5.72 -5.76
CA GLY A 9 -10.81 -4.66 -4.82
C GLY A 9 -12.17 -4.87 -4.17
N SER A 10 -12.76 -6.05 -4.24
CA SER A 10 -13.91 -6.48 -3.43
C SER A 10 -13.44 -7.12 -2.12
N ILE A 11 -14.35 -7.76 -1.38
CA ILE A 11 -13.96 -8.56 -0.21
C ILE A 11 -13.55 -9.93 -0.73
N CYS A 12 -12.31 -10.34 -0.47
CA CYS A 12 -11.80 -11.63 -0.91
C CYS A 12 -12.54 -12.78 -0.22
N ASN A 13 -13.10 -13.71 -1.00
CA ASN A 13 -13.83 -14.88 -0.49
C ASN A 13 -12.97 -15.89 0.31
N ALA A 14 -11.64 -15.83 0.18
CA ALA A 14 -10.73 -16.75 0.85
C ALA A 14 -10.32 -16.26 2.25
N CYS A 15 -10.31 -14.95 2.50
CA CYS A 15 -9.80 -14.38 3.75
C CYS A 15 -10.67 -13.28 4.36
N ASP A 16 -11.84 -13.01 3.77
CA ASP A 16 -12.81 -12.01 4.19
C ASP A 16 -12.22 -10.60 4.38
N SER A 17 -11.15 -10.29 3.64
CA SER A 17 -10.47 -9.01 3.67
C SER A 17 -10.59 -8.32 2.33
N ARG A 18 -10.82 -7.00 2.36
CA ARG A 18 -10.62 -6.13 1.19
C ARG A 18 -9.15 -5.95 0.85
N PHE A 19 -8.29 -6.00 1.86
CA PHE A 19 -6.87 -5.71 1.72
C PHE A 19 -6.07 -6.99 1.57
N ALA A 20 -5.11 -7.00 0.65
CA ALA A 20 -4.23 -8.15 0.42
C ALA A 20 -3.38 -8.45 1.65
N ALA A 21 -3.01 -7.39 2.38
CA ALA A 21 -2.32 -7.46 3.64
C ALA A 21 -2.92 -6.49 4.66
N VAL A 22 -2.83 -6.87 5.93
CA VAL A 22 -3.19 -6.04 7.08
C VAL A 22 -1.97 -5.98 7.96
N LEU A 23 -1.51 -4.76 8.25
CA LEU A 23 -0.40 -4.53 9.17
C LEU A 23 -0.94 -4.57 10.59
N THR A 24 -0.19 -5.22 11.48
CA THR A 24 -0.51 -5.26 12.91
C THR A 24 0.65 -4.65 13.66
N PHE A 25 0.40 -3.53 14.31
CA PHE A 25 1.36 -2.84 15.15
C PHE A 25 1.07 -3.18 16.59
N ALA A 26 1.96 -3.89 17.25
CA ALA A 26 1.82 -4.27 18.65
C ALA A 26 2.89 -3.57 19.50
N CYS A 27 2.46 -2.78 20.47
CA CYS A 27 3.37 -2.17 21.42
C CYS A 27 3.93 -3.25 22.37
N THR A 28 5.25 -3.41 22.40
CA THR A 28 5.90 -4.39 23.27
C THR A 28 5.76 -4.04 24.76
N ALA A 29 5.57 -2.76 25.09
CA ALA A 29 5.40 -2.27 26.45
C ALA A 29 3.95 -2.39 26.95
N CYS A 30 3.00 -1.67 26.35
CA CYS A 30 1.61 -1.61 26.85
C CYS A 30 0.67 -2.68 26.27
N LYS A 31 1.14 -3.48 25.30
CA LYS A 31 0.37 -4.53 24.62
C LYS A 31 -0.82 -4.04 23.80
N PHE A 32 -0.98 -2.73 23.62
CA PHE A 32 -1.93 -2.20 22.65
C PHE A 32 -1.55 -2.68 21.25
N ASP A 33 -2.53 -3.26 20.54
CA ASP A 33 -2.42 -3.61 19.15
C ASP A 33 -3.36 -2.76 18.29
N TRP A 34 -2.87 -2.40 17.11
CA TRP A 34 -3.62 -1.68 16.09
C TRP A 34 -3.48 -2.44 14.78
N ARG A 35 -4.58 -2.54 14.02
CA ARG A 35 -4.57 -3.08 12.66
C ARG A 35 -4.83 -2.00 11.62
N SER A 36 -4.05 -1.97 10.55
CA SER A 36 -4.25 -1.03 9.43
C SER A 36 -4.23 -1.74 8.08
N PRO A 37 -4.84 -1.14 7.04
CA PRO A 37 -4.58 -1.53 5.66
C PRO A 37 -3.10 -1.48 5.33
N SER A 38 -2.62 -2.30 4.39
CA SER A 38 -1.19 -2.32 4.04
C SER A 38 -0.73 -1.04 3.35
N TYR A 39 -1.63 -0.38 2.60
CA TYR A 39 -1.35 0.93 2.02
C TYR A 39 -0.98 2.00 3.05
N ALA A 40 -1.34 1.83 4.32
CA ALA A 40 -0.99 2.79 5.37
C ALA A 40 0.53 2.95 5.53
N ALA A 41 1.32 1.88 5.36
CA ALA A 41 2.78 1.93 5.45
C ALA A 41 3.43 2.84 4.39
N VAL A 42 2.78 3.02 3.24
CA VAL A 42 3.33 3.83 2.14
C VAL A 42 2.68 5.21 2.05
N SER A 43 1.57 5.44 2.75
CA SER A 43 0.79 6.67 2.66
C SER A 43 1.57 7.94 3.03
N HIS A 44 2.54 7.85 3.93
CA HIS A 44 3.43 8.97 4.29
C HIS A 44 4.81 8.89 3.63
N HIS A 45 5.05 7.93 2.74
CA HIS A 45 6.38 7.71 2.19
C HIS A 45 6.81 8.89 1.29
N PRO A 46 8.02 9.46 1.43
CA PRO A 46 8.44 10.63 0.65
C PRO A 46 8.34 10.44 -0.86
N ALA A 47 8.65 9.25 -1.38
CA ALA A 47 8.50 8.94 -2.80
C ALA A 47 7.04 9.02 -3.29
N LEU A 48 6.06 8.68 -2.46
CA LEU A 48 4.64 8.79 -2.81
C LEU A 48 4.22 10.27 -2.90
N VAL A 49 4.64 11.04 -1.89
CA VAL A 49 4.36 12.48 -1.83
C VAL A 49 4.97 13.17 -3.05
N ALA A 50 6.25 12.90 -3.35
CA ALA A 50 6.93 13.43 -4.53
C ALA A 50 6.25 13.00 -5.84
N PHE A 51 5.93 11.71 -5.98
CA PHE A 51 5.25 11.20 -7.18
C PHE A 51 3.95 11.92 -7.50
N TYR A 52 3.11 12.17 -6.49
CA TYR A 52 1.87 12.92 -6.69
C TYR A 52 2.14 14.41 -6.89
N PHE A 53 3.08 14.99 -6.14
CA PHE A 53 3.44 16.40 -6.24
C PHE A 53 3.96 16.76 -7.63
N ASP A 54 4.85 15.96 -8.21
CA ASP A 54 5.40 16.13 -9.56
C ASP A 54 4.32 16.05 -10.65
N ARG A 55 3.15 15.51 -10.31
CA ARG A 55 1.97 15.37 -11.18
C ARG A 55 0.86 16.36 -10.83
N GLY A 56 1.18 17.39 -10.05
CA GLY A 56 0.25 18.47 -9.68
C GLY A 56 -0.82 18.05 -8.68
N VAL A 57 -0.61 16.94 -7.95
CA VAL A 57 -1.55 16.44 -6.94
C VAL A 57 -0.92 16.61 -5.56
N GLU A 58 -1.54 17.43 -4.72
CA GLU A 58 -1.19 17.48 -3.30
C GLU A 58 -1.68 16.19 -2.61
N HIS A 59 -0.75 15.38 -2.11
CA HIS A 59 -1.05 14.20 -1.30
C HIS A 59 -0.82 14.49 0.18
N VAL A 60 -1.91 14.78 0.90
CA VAL A 60 -1.89 14.90 2.36
C VAL A 60 -2.42 13.61 2.98
N PRO A 61 -1.58 12.83 3.67
CA PRO A 61 -2.01 11.58 4.30
C PRO A 61 -3.07 11.85 5.40
N ALA A 62 -3.88 10.84 5.69
CA ALA A 62 -4.97 10.88 6.68
C ALA A 62 -6.09 11.94 6.45
N THR A 63 -6.04 12.71 5.37
CA THR A 63 -7.21 13.45 4.87
C THR A 63 -8.17 12.50 4.14
N TRP A 64 -9.43 12.89 3.97
CA TRP A 64 -10.40 12.09 3.22
C TRP A 64 -9.94 11.78 1.79
N ASP A 65 -9.36 12.76 1.08
CA ASP A 65 -8.82 12.53 -0.26
C ASP A 65 -7.55 11.66 -0.25
N GLY A 66 -6.70 11.79 0.76
CA GLY A 66 -5.56 10.90 0.97
C GLY A 66 -5.99 9.45 1.18
N LEU A 67 -6.96 9.23 2.07
CA LEU A 67 -7.54 7.92 2.38
C LEU A 67 -8.24 7.32 1.16
N ARG A 68 -9.12 8.09 0.50
CA ARG A 68 -9.84 7.64 -0.71
C ARG A 68 -8.86 7.18 -1.79
N ARG A 69 -7.79 7.95 -2.03
CA ARG A 69 -6.77 7.60 -3.00
C ARG A 69 -6.00 6.33 -2.61
N GLY A 70 -5.72 6.14 -1.32
CA GLY A 70 -5.10 4.91 -0.80
C GLY A 70 -5.94 3.66 -1.05
N LEU A 71 -7.27 3.77 -0.99
CA LEU A 71 -8.21 2.68 -1.28
C LEU A 71 -8.24 2.27 -2.77
N ASP A 72 -7.74 3.13 -3.67
CA ASP A 72 -7.64 2.89 -5.12
C ASP A 72 -6.29 2.30 -5.52
N TRP A 73 -5.32 2.21 -4.61
CA TRP A 73 -4.02 1.60 -4.89
C TRP A 73 -4.16 0.08 -4.99
N ARG A 74 -3.42 -0.51 -5.92
CA ARG A 74 -3.42 -1.96 -6.10
C ARG A 74 -2.52 -2.62 -5.08
N GLU A 75 -2.99 -3.71 -4.48
CA GLU A 75 -2.20 -4.56 -3.58
C GLU A 75 -2.00 -5.94 -4.22
N GLU A 76 -0.82 -6.52 -4.06
CA GLU A 76 -0.47 -7.84 -4.58
C GLU A 76 0.37 -8.59 -3.54
N VAL A 77 -0.06 -9.80 -3.16
CA VAL A 77 0.72 -10.66 -2.26
C VAL A 77 1.92 -11.23 -3.02
N LEU A 78 3.14 -11.01 -2.52
CA LEU A 78 4.36 -11.54 -3.14
C LEU A 78 4.77 -12.88 -2.53
N THR A 79 4.64 -12.97 -1.20
CA THR A 79 4.89 -14.17 -0.41
C THR A 79 4.13 -14.04 0.90
N THR A 80 3.77 -15.18 1.50
CA THR A 80 3.16 -15.26 2.83
C THR A 80 4.16 -15.71 3.91
N ASP A 81 5.34 -16.19 3.52
CA ASP A 81 6.39 -16.66 4.43
C ASP A 81 7.81 -16.44 3.84
N PRO A 82 8.57 -15.42 4.32
CA PRO A 82 8.09 -14.34 5.17
C PRO A 82 7.08 -13.46 4.40
N PRO A 83 6.09 -12.84 5.06
CA PRO A 83 5.08 -12.06 4.37
C PRO A 83 5.67 -10.83 3.67
N ALA A 84 5.28 -10.60 2.42
CA ALA A 84 5.58 -9.38 1.69
C ALA A 84 4.45 -9.03 0.71
N VAL A 85 4.13 -7.75 0.61
CA VAL A 85 3.06 -7.22 -0.24
C VAL A 85 3.59 -6.09 -1.11
N ARG A 86 3.15 -6.02 -2.36
CA ARG A 86 3.38 -4.87 -3.23
C ARG A 86 2.17 -3.96 -3.19
N VAL A 87 2.39 -2.68 -2.90
CA VAL A 87 1.39 -1.62 -3.02
C VAL A 87 1.76 -0.74 -4.21
N THR A 88 0.84 -0.53 -5.14
CA THR A 88 1.09 0.24 -6.36
C THR A 88 0.13 1.42 -6.44
N ALA A 89 0.69 2.62 -6.28
CA ALA A 89 0.02 3.87 -6.58
C ALA A 89 0.04 4.13 -8.09
N ALA A 90 -1.00 4.81 -8.58
CA ALA A 90 -1.13 5.16 -9.99
C ALA A 90 -1.57 6.62 -10.16
N HIS A 91 -1.12 7.23 -11.25
CA HIS A 91 -1.64 8.48 -11.78
C HIS A 91 -1.52 8.46 -13.31
N GLY A 92 -2.65 8.40 -14.02
CA GLY A 92 -2.65 8.20 -15.47
C GLY A 92 -1.91 6.91 -15.87
N PRO A 93 -0.91 6.96 -16.77
CA PRO A 93 -0.12 5.79 -17.16
C PRO A 93 0.98 5.44 -16.15
N ASP A 94 1.32 6.35 -15.24
CA ASP A 94 2.48 6.18 -14.36
C ASP A 94 2.14 5.35 -13.15
N ARG A 95 3.13 4.58 -12.68
CA ARG A 95 3.01 3.68 -11.53
C ARG A 95 4.18 3.88 -10.59
N LEU A 96 3.88 3.93 -9.30
CA LEU A 96 4.87 3.87 -8.23
C LEU A 96 4.56 2.65 -7.36
N ALA A 97 5.46 1.66 -7.39
CA ALA A 97 5.33 0.43 -6.64
C ALA A 97 6.24 0.44 -5.42
N PHE A 98 5.70 -0.03 -4.29
CA PHE A 98 6.38 -0.23 -3.02
C PHE A 98 6.33 -1.69 -2.67
N VAL A 99 7.42 -2.25 -2.15
CA VAL A 99 7.40 -3.55 -1.46
C VAL A 99 7.41 -3.28 0.04
N VAL A 100 6.39 -3.77 0.74
CA VAL A 100 6.30 -3.75 2.20
C VAL A 100 6.63 -5.14 2.72
N ASP A 101 7.59 -5.22 3.63
CA ASP A 101 8.08 -6.47 4.21
C ASP A 101 7.29 -6.93 5.45
N ALA A 102 7.73 -8.03 6.05
CA ALA A 102 7.13 -8.62 7.23
C ALA A 102 7.14 -7.72 8.48
N ALA A 103 8.03 -6.72 8.52
CA ALA A 103 8.08 -5.73 9.60
C ALA A 103 7.14 -4.54 9.34
N GLY A 104 6.42 -4.53 8.21
CA GLY A 104 5.61 -3.40 7.78
C GLY A 104 6.45 -2.22 7.26
N SER A 105 7.72 -2.47 6.91
CA SER A 105 8.64 -1.45 6.41
C SER A 105 8.72 -1.47 4.88
N VAL A 106 8.94 -0.30 4.27
CA VAL A 106 9.17 -0.20 2.83
C VAL A 106 10.58 -0.70 2.51
N ALA A 107 10.67 -1.86 1.87
CA ALA A 107 11.93 -2.49 1.48
C ALA A 107 12.46 -2.02 0.12
N SER A 108 11.57 -1.61 -0.79
CA SER A 108 11.96 -1.06 -2.08
C SER A 108 10.88 -0.16 -2.68
N VAL A 109 11.31 0.73 -3.58
CA VAL A 109 10.46 1.64 -4.35
C VAL A 109 10.89 1.59 -5.81
N THR A 110 9.94 1.41 -6.72
CA THR A 110 10.18 1.36 -8.16
C THR A 110 9.15 2.23 -8.87
N GLU A 111 9.61 3.26 -9.56
CA GLU A 111 8.76 4.06 -10.45
C GLU A 111 8.83 3.55 -11.89
N ARG A 112 7.68 3.52 -12.57
CA ARG A 112 7.57 3.25 -14.00
C ARG A 112 6.73 4.36 -14.60
N SER A 113 7.38 5.22 -15.36
CA SER A 113 6.72 6.30 -16.10
C SER A 113 6.78 5.99 -17.58
N VAL A 114 5.67 6.15 -18.29
CA VAL A 114 5.68 6.12 -19.75
C VAL A 114 6.02 7.54 -20.17
N GLY A 115 7.30 7.79 -20.47
CA GLY A 115 7.78 9.12 -20.82
C GLY A 115 6.88 9.77 -21.87
N GLN A 116 6.44 11.01 -21.61
CA GLN A 116 5.85 11.85 -22.63
C GLN A 116 6.92 12.06 -23.72
N GLN A 117 6.74 11.40 -24.86
CA GLN A 117 7.42 11.77 -26.11
C GLN A 117 6.68 12.94 -26.74
#